data_AF-A0A704R2P2-F1
#
_entry.id   AF-A0A704R2P2-F1
#
_cell.length_a   1.000
_cell.length_b   1.000
_cell.length_c   1.000
_cell.angle_alpha   90.00
_cell.angle_beta   90.00
_cell.angle_gamma   90.00
#
_symmetry.space_group_name_H-M   'P 1'
#
loop_
_entity.id
_entity.type
_entity.pdbx_description
1 polymer ?
#
loop_
_entity_poly.entity_id
_entity_poly.type
_entity_poly.pdbx_seq_one_letter_code
_entity_poly.pdbx_strand_id
1 'polypeptide(L)'
;FSFFHYKKYGEIKGAYFVCNNQNIGILMRRTFPLSSDEVLIPLDPELRCFLPERTNKLSVYHRSQIINATWRLARKKQNCLIKDTFSSKFGKNRRNEYQKFLRNGGSVKSLDEFSGDELAQIYQSLFRSRFGDTLPCYPSDNLIDFFSHLRHLLYGCVLYVENAPCAFD
;
A
#
# COMPACT_ATOMS: atom_id res chain seq x y z
N PHE A 1 11.27 -16.58 -12.35
CA PHE A 1 9.89 -16.16 -12.72
C PHE A 1 9.40 -17.07 -13.82
N SER A 2 8.09 -17.33 -13.87
CA SER A 2 7.45 -18.08 -14.96
C SER A 2 6.35 -17.22 -15.56
N PHE A 3 6.33 -17.11 -16.89
CA PHE A 3 5.46 -16.21 -17.63
C PHE A 3 4.42 -17.00 -18.41
N PHE A 4 3.18 -16.50 -18.41
CA PHE A 4 2.05 -17.13 -19.06
C PHE A 4 1.29 -16.11 -19.89
N HIS A 5 0.75 -16.55 -21.03
CA HIS A 5 -0.16 -15.75 -21.83
C HIS A 5 -1.33 -16.60 -22.31
N TYR A 6 -2.45 -15.94 -22.57
CA TYR A 6 -3.64 -16.54 -23.17
C TYR A 6 -3.82 -16.00 -24.59
N LYS A 7 -4.03 -16.90 -25.55
CA LYS A 7 -4.15 -16.57 -26.97
C LYS A 7 -5.54 -16.97 -27.47
N LYS A 8 -6.24 -16.07 -28.16
CA LYS A 8 -7.52 -16.33 -28.83
C LYS A 8 -7.49 -15.71 -30.22
N TYR A 9 -7.89 -16.47 -31.24
CA TYR A 9 -7.87 -16.03 -32.65
C TYR A 9 -6.52 -15.47 -33.13
N GLY A 10 -5.40 -16.03 -32.68
CA GLY A 10 -4.09 -15.53 -33.10
C GLY A 10 -3.54 -14.36 -32.26
N GLU A 11 -4.35 -13.76 -31.38
CA GLU A 11 -3.96 -12.59 -30.59
C GLU A 11 -3.76 -12.93 -29.11
N ILE A 12 -2.80 -12.26 -28.46
CA ILE A 12 -2.63 -12.34 -27.01
C ILE A 12 -3.76 -11.52 -26.36
N LYS A 13 -4.60 -12.20 -25.60
CA LYS A 13 -5.75 -11.61 -24.89
C LYS A 13 -5.51 -11.43 -23.40
N GLY A 14 -4.37 -11.90 -22.90
CA GLY A 14 -3.94 -11.59 -21.55
C GLY A 14 -2.63 -12.25 -21.20
N ALA A 15 -1.93 -11.74 -20.20
CA ALA A 15 -0.69 -12.30 -19.71
C ALA A 15 -0.50 -12.05 -18.22
N TYR A 16 0.24 -12.94 -17.56
CA TYR A 16 0.65 -12.77 -16.17
C TYR A 16 1.94 -13.54 -15.90
N PHE A 17 2.52 -13.34 -14.73
CA PHE A 17 3.65 -14.12 -14.27
C PHE A 17 3.44 -14.58 -12.83
N VAL A 18 4.13 -15.64 -12.46
CA VAL A 18 4.21 -16.13 -11.09
C VAL A 18 5.63 -16.01 -10.55
N CYS A 19 5.70 -15.67 -9.26
CA CYS A 19 6.95 -15.64 -8.51
C CYS A 19 7.13 -16.98 -7.80
N ASN A 20 8.35 -17.53 -7.87
CA ASN A 20 8.76 -18.74 -7.16
C ASN A 20 7.80 -19.93 -7.34
N ASN A 21 7.16 -20.04 -8.51
CA ASN A 21 6.17 -21.07 -8.86
C ASN A 21 5.01 -21.22 -7.86
N GLN A 22 4.69 -20.18 -7.09
CA GLN A 22 3.71 -20.29 -6.01
C GLN A 22 2.58 -19.27 -6.07
N ASN A 23 2.86 -18.02 -6.47
CA ASN A 23 1.86 -16.96 -6.36
C ASN A 23 1.93 -16.00 -7.55
N ILE A 24 0.75 -15.54 -7.98
CA ILE A 24 0.63 -14.34 -8.81
C ILE A 24 1.03 -13.12 -7.98
N GLY A 25 1.91 -12.31 -8.56
CA GLY A 25 2.46 -11.11 -7.93
C GLY A 25 3.60 -11.40 -6.97
N ILE A 26 4.13 -10.35 -6.37
CA ILE A 26 5.29 -10.38 -5.47
C ILE A 26 4.83 -10.39 -4.00
N LEU A 27 5.57 -11.05 -3.11
CA LEU A 27 5.33 -10.97 -1.66
C LEU A 27 6.35 -10.03 -1.03
N MET A 28 6.23 -8.73 -1.32
CA MET A 28 7.22 -7.74 -0.86
C MET A 28 6.94 -7.20 0.53
N ARG A 29 5.74 -7.44 1.08
CA ARG A 29 5.29 -6.94 2.39
C ARG A 29 6.16 -7.32 3.59
N ARG A 30 7.06 -8.30 3.44
CA ARG A 30 8.02 -8.68 4.50
C ARG A 30 9.37 -7.99 4.34
N THR A 31 9.61 -7.41 3.17
CA THR A 31 10.90 -6.86 2.74
C THR A 31 10.84 -5.34 2.66
N PHE A 32 9.71 -4.81 2.19
CA PHE A 32 9.42 -3.39 2.03
C PHE A 32 8.10 -3.03 2.71
N PRO A 33 7.92 -1.77 3.14
CA PRO A 33 6.70 -1.28 3.79
C PRO A 33 5.53 -1.07 2.80
N LEU A 34 5.24 -2.09 1.98
CA LEU A 34 4.12 -2.09 1.04
C LEU A 34 2.84 -2.63 1.68
N SER A 35 1.70 -2.08 1.28
CA SER A 35 0.38 -2.58 1.69
C SER A 35 -0.06 -3.77 0.83
N SER A 36 -1.35 -4.13 0.82
CA SER A 36 -1.81 -5.36 0.14
C SER A 36 -1.85 -5.08 -1.32
N ASP A 37 -0.92 -5.70 -2.04
CA ASP A 37 -0.93 -5.66 -3.49
C ASP A 37 -2.24 -6.28 -3.98
N GLU A 38 -3.11 -5.43 -4.50
CA GLU A 38 -4.17 -5.84 -5.40
C GLU A 38 -3.52 -6.09 -6.76
N VAL A 39 -3.71 -7.29 -7.33
CA VAL A 39 -3.13 -7.64 -8.62
C VAL A 39 -4.15 -7.36 -9.72
N LEU A 40 -3.79 -6.41 -10.59
CA LEU A 40 -4.39 -6.22 -11.89
C LEU A 40 -3.62 -7.03 -12.93
N ILE A 41 -4.32 -7.92 -13.62
CA ILE A 41 -3.79 -8.71 -14.72
C ILE A 41 -4.15 -7.99 -16.02
N PRO A 42 -3.20 -7.73 -16.93
CA PRO A 42 -3.51 -7.16 -18.24
C PRO A 42 -4.30 -8.19 -19.05
N LEU A 43 -5.63 -8.12 -18.97
CA LEU A 43 -6.58 -8.93 -19.72
C LEU A 43 -7.35 -8.02 -20.67
N ASP A 44 -7.60 -8.52 -21.89
CA ASP A 44 -8.50 -7.87 -22.85
C ASP A 44 -9.87 -7.62 -22.16
N PRO A 45 -10.42 -6.39 -22.21
CA PRO A 45 -11.62 -6.01 -21.46
C PRO A 45 -12.84 -6.90 -21.70
N GLU A 46 -12.95 -7.50 -22.89
CA GLU A 46 -14.08 -8.36 -23.28
C GLU A 46 -13.80 -9.85 -23.02
N LEU A 47 -12.58 -10.20 -22.61
CA LEU A 47 -12.21 -11.58 -22.32
C LEU A 47 -12.95 -12.10 -21.10
N ARG A 48 -13.55 -13.29 -21.24
CA ARG A 48 -13.98 -14.12 -20.12
C ARG A 48 -13.17 -15.40 -20.11
N CYS A 49 -12.46 -15.67 -19.01
CA CYS A 49 -11.53 -16.79 -18.90
C CYS A 49 -11.48 -17.40 -17.50
N PHE A 50 -10.87 -18.57 -17.41
CA PHE A 50 -10.45 -19.19 -16.16
C PHE A 50 -9.04 -18.73 -15.83
N LEU A 51 -8.79 -18.36 -14.57
CA LEU A 51 -7.44 -18.14 -14.07
C LEU A 51 -6.92 -19.43 -13.44
N PRO A 52 -5.85 -20.06 -13.97
CA PRO A 52 -5.34 -21.33 -13.43
C PRO A 52 -4.80 -21.21 -12.01
N GLU A 53 -4.23 -20.06 -11.67
CA GLU A 53 -3.56 -19.85 -10.39
C GLU A 53 -4.51 -19.48 -9.26
N ARG A 54 -4.20 -19.99 -8.08
CA ARG A 54 -4.90 -19.61 -6.85
C ARG A 54 -4.30 -18.32 -6.31
N THR A 55 -5.15 -17.33 -6.04
CA THR A 55 -4.73 -16.07 -5.42
C THR A 55 -5.85 -15.43 -4.60
N ASN A 56 -5.50 -14.77 -3.50
CA ASN A 56 -6.39 -13.91 -2.72
C ASN A 56 -6.17 -12.41 -3.00
N LYS A 57 -5.29 -12.08 -3.94
CA LYS A 57 -4.87 -10.71 -4.28
C LYS A 57 -5.54 -10.14 -5.52
N LEU A 58 -6.32 -10.93 -6.25
CA LEU A 58 -6.88 -10.52 -7.54
C LEU A 58 -7.72 -9.24 -7.43
N SER A 59 -7.63 -8.34 -8.40
CA SER A 59 -8.42 -7.12 -8.37
C SER A 59 -9.92 -7.36 -8.56
N VAL A 60 -10.76 -6.60 -7.84
CA VAL A 60 -12.22 -6.63 -8.07
C VAL A 60 -12.61 -6.20 -9.48
N TYR A 61 -11.76 -5.44 -10.18
CA TYR A 61 -11.96 -5.04 -11.56
C TYR A 61 -12.05 -6.23 -12.53
N HIS A 62 -11.51 -7.40 -12.17
CA HIS A 62 -11.63 -8.61 -13.00
C HIS A 62 -12.94 -9.40 -12.81
N ARG A 63 -13.92 -8.86 -12.08
CA ARG A 63 -15.16 -9.58 -11.76
C ARG A 63 -15.95 -10.03 -12.99
N SER A 64 -15.93 -9.26 -14.07
CA SER A 64 -16.57 -9.62 -15.34
C SER A 64 -15.74 -10.64 -16.16
N GLN A 65 -14.41 -10.63 -15.99
CA GLN A 65 -13.46 -11.35 -16.83
C GLN A 65 -13.09 -12.75 -16.27
N ILE A 66 -12.91 -12.92 -14.96
CA ILE A 66 -12.43 -14.18 -14.37
C ILE A 66 -13.58 -14.98 -13.76
N ILE A 67 -13.89 -16.11 -14.39
CA ILE A 67 -15.09 -16.92 -14.13
C ILE A 67 -14.99 -17.69 -12.80
N ASN A 68 -13.82 -18.25 -12.49
CA ASN A 68 -13.59 -19.12 -11.34
C ASN A 68 -13.15 -18.38 -10.06
N ALA A 69 -13.33 -17.07 -9.99
CA ALA A 69 -12.98 -16.27 -8.81
C ALA A 69 -14.19 -16.06 -7.88
N THR A 70 -13.96 -16.19 -6.57
CA THR A 70 -14.98 -15.88 -5.55
C THR A 70 -14.86 -14.44 -5.07
N TRP A 71 -15.86 -13.61 -5.40
CA TRP A 71 -15.82 -12.17 -5.16
C TRP A 71 -16.50 -11.72 -3.86
N ARG A 72 -17.47 -12.49 -3.34
CA ARG A 72 -18.32 -12.09 -2.20
C ARG A 72 -18.16 -13.00 -0.98
N LEU A 73 -18.21 -14.32 -1.17
CA LEU A 73 -18.30 -15.27 -0.06
C LEU A 73 -16.99 -15.44 0.73
N ALA A 74 -15.83 -15.27 0.08
CA ALA A 74 -14.52 -15.48 0.69
C ALA A 74 -13.77 -14.16 1.05
N ARG A 75 -14.32 -12.99 0.71
CA ARG A 75 -13.69 -11.69 0.98
C ARG A 75 -14.28 -11.06 2.24
N LYS A 76 -13.66 -11.33 3.38
CA LYS A 76 -14.04 -10.74 4.69
C LYS A 76 -13.68 -9.26 4.84
N LYS A 77 -12.94 -8.66 3.89
CA LYS A 77 -12.49 -7.27 3.94
C LYS A 77 -12.94 -6.55 2.67
N GLN A 78 -13.64 -5.43 2.84
CA GLN A 78 -13.97 -4.49 1.77
C GLN A 78 -12.99 -3.32 1.84
N ASN A 79 -12.64 -2.74 0.69
CA ASN A 79 -11.84 -1.53 0.66
C ASN A 79 -12.70 -0.38 1.21
N CYS A 80 -12.20 0.30 2.25
CA CYS A 80 -12.84 1.51 2.76
C CYS A 80 -12.46 2.67 1.84
N LEU A 81 -13.40 3.13 1.03
CA LEU A 81 -13.23 4.34 0.23
C LEU A 81 -13.50 5.55 1.12
N ILE A 82 -12.63 6.54 1.06
CA ILE A 82 -12.85 7.81 1.73
C ILE A 82 -14.05 8.53 1.09
N LYS A 83 -14.80 9.30 1.89
CA LYS A 83 -15.92 10.09 1.36
C LYS A 83 -15.36 11.23 0.53
N ASP A 84 -16.00 11.51 -0.61
CA ASP A 84 -15.61 12.63 -1.48
C ASP A 84 -15.84 13.99 -0.82
N THR A 85 -16.84 14.07 0.08
CA THR A 85 -17.19 15.30 0.77
C THR A 85 -17.33 15.08 2.28
N PHE A 86 -16.83 16.07 3.03
CA PHE A 86 -16.92 16.11 4.49
C PHE A 86 -17.84 17.24 4.93
N SER A 87 -18.53 17.04 6.06
CA SER A 87 -19.36 18.11 6.63
C SER A 87 -18.50 19.25 7.19
N SER A 88 -19.06 20.45 7.22
CA SER A 88 -18.42 21.62 7.84
C SER A 88 -18.04 21.38 9.30
N LYS A 89 -18.90 20.67 10.05
CA LYS A 89 -18.63 20.25 11.43
C LYS A 89 -17.40 19.36 11.54
N PHE A 90 -17.23 18.39 10.64
CA PHE A 90 -16.05 17.52 10.62
C PHE A 90 -14.77 18.32 10.36
N GLY A 91 -14.78 19.18 9.34
CA GLY A 91 -13.65 20.05 9.02
C GLY A 91 -13.26 20.97 10.18
N LYS A 92 -14.24 21.61 10.82
CA LYS A 92 -14.03 22.43 12.02
C LYS A 92 -13.42 21.64 13.17
N ASN A 93 -13.91 20.43 13.44
CA ASN A 93 -13.37 19.58 14.50
C ASN A 93 -11.91 19.19 14.23
N ARG A 94 -11.59 18.71 13.02
CA ARG A 94 -10.21 18.39 12.62
C ARG A 94 -9.28 19.60 12.70
N ARG A 95 -9.77 20.79 12.32
CA ARG A 95 -8.98 22.03 12.46
C ARG A 95 -8.73 22.38 13.91
N ASN A 96 -9.73 22.26 14.78
CA ASN A 96 -9.56 22.53 16.20
C ASN A 96 -8.56 21.56 16.85
N GLU A 97 -8.58 20.29 16.47
CA GLU A 97 -7.61 19.28 16.94
C GLU A 97 -6.20 19.58 16.45
N TYR A 98 -6.03 19.90 15.17
CA TYR A 98 -4.74 20.32 14.61
C TYR A 98 -4.19 21.55 15.34
N GLN A 99 -5.02 22.57 15.54
CA GLN A 99 -4.60 23.78 16.27
C GLN A 99 -4.30 23.49 17.74
N LYS A 100 -5.04 22.56 18.38
CA LYS A 100 -4.73 22.10 19.73
C LYS A 100 -3.38 21.39 19.77
N PHE A 101 -3.06 20.57 18.79
CA PHE A 101 -1.75 19.91 18.67
C PHE A 101 -0.63 20.95 18.61
N LEU A 102 -0.72 21.94 17.71
CA LEU A 102 0.28 22.99 17.59
C LEU A 102 0.46 23.81 18.88
N ARG A 103 -0.65 24.18 19.56
CA ARG A 103 -0.58 24.92 20.84
C ARG A 103 0.11 24.15 21.97
N ASN A 104 0.15 22.82 21.89
CA ASN A 104 0.82 21.98 22.89
C ASN A 104 2.24 21.59 22.47
N GLY A 105 2.93 22.44 21.68
CA GLY A 105 4.31 22.20 21.26
C GLY A 105 4.46 21.22 20.09
N GLY A 106 3.36 20.88 19.43
CA GLY A 106 3.37 20.05 18.23
C GLY A 106 3.86 20.82 17.00
N SER A 107 4.57 20.13 16.11
CA SER A 107 4.88 20.66 14.76
C SER A 107 4.71 19.58 13.70
N VAL A 108 4.54 20.00 12.44
CA VAL A 108 4.29 19.12 11.30
C VAL A 108 5.24 19.50 10.19
N LYS A 109 5.94 18.50 9.64
CA LYS A 109 6.86 18.67 8.51
C LYS A 109 6.44 17.77 7.36
N SER A 110 6.44 18.30 6.15
CA SER A 110 6.19 17.50 4.94
C SER A 110 7.26 16.42 4.83
N LEU A 111 6.90 15.26 4.29
CA LEU A 111 7.90 14.26 3.91
C LEU A 111 8.95 14.87 2.96
N ASP A 112 8.61 15.92 2.19
CA ASP A 112 9.49 16.60 1.20
C ASP A 112 10.68 17.30 1.84
N GLU A 113 10.63 17.51 3.15
CA GLU A 113 11.70 18.12 3.93
C GLU A 113 12.78 17.11 4.35
N PHE A 114 12.61 15.83 4.03
CA PHE A 114 13.50 14.75 4.48
C PHE A 114 14.07 13.94 3.32
N SER A 115 15.32 13.50 3.49
CA SER A 115 15.96 12.48 2.69
C SER A 115 15.36 11.08 2.96
N GLY A 116 15.62 10.12 2.06
CA GLY A 116 15.20 8.73 2.25
C GLY A 116 15.79 8.11 3.52
N ASP A 117 17.04 8.43 3.84
CA ASP A 117 17.73 8.03 5.06
C ASP A 117 17.07 8.56 6.33
N GLU A 118 16.74 9.85 6.37
CA GLU A 118 16.04 10.45 7.52
C GLU A 118 14.66 9.81 7.72
N LEU A 119 13.90 9.58 6.64
CA LEU A 119 12.61 8.91 6.71
C LEU A 119 12.74 7.46 7.20
N ALA A 120 13.76 6.73 6.78
CA ALA A 120 14.04 5.37 7.25
C ALA A 120 14.33 5.34 8.76
N GLN A 121 15.16 6.28 9.24
CA GLN A 121 15.48 6.40 10.67
C GLN A 121 14.26 6.77 11.51
N ILE A 122 13.44 7.74 11.05
CA ILE A 122 12.20 8.13 11.72
C ILE A 122 11.22 6.95 11.76
N TYR A 123 11.07 6.22 10.65
CA TYR A 123 10.19 5.05 10.60
C TYR A 123 10.62 3.99 11.61
N GLN A 124 11.91 3.64 11.65
CA GLN A 124 12.43 2.62 12.56
C GLN A 124 12.31 3.05 14.03
N SER A 125 12.57 4.32 14.35
CA SER A 125 12.45 4.82 15.72
C SER A 125 11.02 4.75 16.22
N LEU A 126 10.05 5.19 15.41
CA LEU A 126 8.62 5.10 15.72
C LEU A 126 8.13 3.65 15.79
N PHE A 127 8.59 2.79 14.88
CA PHE A 127 8.26 1.36 14.91
C PHE A 127 8.70 0.71 16.21
N ARG A 128 9.97 0.94 16.63
CA ARG A 128 10.51 0.42 17.89
C ARG A 128 9.79 1.01 19.09
N SER A 129 9.46 2.30 19.07
CA SER A 129 8.67 2.93 20.14
C SER A 129 7.30 2.28 20.31
N ARG A 130 6.70 1.78 19.22
CA ARG A 130 5.37 1.16 19.23
C ARG A 130 5.39 -0.33 19.59
N PHE A 131 6.35 -1.07 19.04
CA PHE A 131 6.35 -2.53 19.11
C PHE A 131 7.48 -3.11 19.97
N GLY A 132 8.45 -2.30 20.39
CA GLY A 132 9.67 -2.79 21.04
C GLY A 132 10.32 -3.88 20.19
N ASP A 133 10.70 -4.99 20.83
CA ASP A 133 11.30 -6.16 20.20
C ASP A 133 10.29 -7.26 19.83
N THR A 134 8.98 -6.98 19.92
CA THR A 134 7.95 -8.00 19.68
C THR A 134 7.80 -8.38 18.20
N LEU A 135 8.20 -7.49 17.29
CA LEU A 135 8.11 -7.68 15.85
C LEU A 135 9.39 -7.18 15.17
N PRO A 136 9.89 -7.90 14.15
CA PRO A 136 11.01 -7.40 13.35
C PRO A 136 10.56 -6.20 12.51
N CYS A 137 11.34 -5.12 12.54
CA CYS A 137 11.19 -4.00 11.62
C CYS A 137 11.81 -4.34 10.25
N TYR A 138 11.43 -3.60 9.20
CA TYR A 138 12.06 -3.69 7.89
C TYR A 138 13.56 -3.35 7.96
N PRO A 139 14.42 -4.00 7.15
CA PRO A 139 15.83 -3.66 7.04
C PRO A 139 16.06 -2.20 6.65
N SER A 140 17.12 -1.57 7.17
CA SER A 140 17.41 -0.16 6.94
C SER A 140 17.59 0.15 5.46
N ASP A 141 18.43 -0.61 4.76
CA ASP A 141 18.72 -0.41 3.33
C ASP A 141 17.45 -0.49 2.50
N ASN A 142 16.55 -1.44 2.80
CA ASN A 142 15.27 -1.57 2.11
C ASN A 142 14.35 -0.37 2.36
N LEU A 143 14.36 0.22 3.57
CA LEU A 143 13.59 1.42 3.85
C LEU A 143 14.16 2.62 3.09
N ILE A 144 15.48 2.77 3.06
CA ILE A 144 16.16 3.84 2.31
C ILE A 144 15.83 3.73 0.83
N ASP A 145 15.96 2.53 0.26
CA ASP A 145 15.61 2.24 -1.13
C ASP A 145 14.13 2.54 -1.41
N PHE A 146 13.24 2.16 -0.49
CA PHE A 146 11.82 2.43 -0.62
C PHE A 146 11.51 3.92 -0.65
N PHE A 147 11.99 4.66 0.35
CA PHE A 147 11.73 6.10 0.49
C PHE A 147 12.39 6.91 -0.62
N SER A 148 13.54 6.45 -1.14
CA SER A 148 14.27 7.14 -2.21
C SER A 148 13.66 6.86 -3.59
N HIS A 149 13.46 5.59 -3.95
CA HIS A 149 12.98 5.24 -5.30
C HIS A 149 11.49 5.50 -5.50
N LEU A 150 10.68 5.34 -4.45
CA LEU A 150 9.24 5.59 -4.52
C LEU A 150 8.86 6.99 -4.05
N ARG A 151 9.83 7.90 -3.90
CA ARG A 151 9.62 9.24 -3.35
C ARG A 151 8.46 9.99 -3.99
N HIS A 152 8.34 9.87 -5.31
CA HIS A 152 7.31 10.52 -6.13
C HIS A 152 5.88 9.98 -5.90
N LEU A 153 5.75 8.82 -5.24
CA LEU A 153 4.47 8.19 -4.87
C LEU A 153 4.13 8.39 -3.38
N LEU A 154 5.04 9.00 -2.61
CA LEU A 154 4.89 9.19 -1.18
C LEU A 154 4.39 10.61 -0.89
N TYR A 155 3.33 10.67 -0.10
CA TYR A 155 2.71 11.90 0.36
C TYR A 155 2.39 11.74 1.83
N GLY A 156 2.47 12.82 2.60
CA GLY A 156 2.16 12.78 4.02
C GLY A 156 3.04 13.72 4.82
N CYS A 157 3.17 13.44 6.12
CA CYS A 157 3.93 14.28 7.02
C CYS A 157 4.48 13.52 8.23
N VAL A 158 5.56 14.05 8.80
CA VAL A 158 6.05 13.64 10.12
C VAL A 158 5.57 14.66 11.15
N LEU A 159 4.93 14.17 12.20
CA LEU A 159 4.50 14.97 13.34
C LEU A 159 5.57 14.90 14.43
N TYR A 160 5.81 16.03 15.08
CA TYR A 160 6.78 16.19 16.14
C TYR A 160 6.11 16.75 17.40
N VAL A 161 6.61 16.34 18.57
CA VAL A 161 6.36 16.98 19.86
C VAL A 161 7.71 17.23 20.50
N GLU A 162 7.99 18.47 20.93
CA GLU A 162 9.27 18.84 21.55
C GLU A 162 10.50 18.47 20.70
N ASN A 163 10.38 18.61 19.37
CA ASN A 163 11.40 18.23 18.36
C ASN A 163 11.70 16.73 18.25
N ALA A 164 10.95 15.85 18.93
CA ALA A 164 11.01 14.41 18.72
C ALA A 164 9.88 13.95 17.77
N PRO A 165 10.17 13.10 16.76
CA PRO A 165 9.11 12.56 15.91
C PRO A 165 8.19 11.67 16.74
N CYS A 166 6.87 11.89 16.62
CA CYS A 166 5.86 11.13 17.36
C CYS A 166 4.88 10.37 16.47
N ALA A 167 4.77 10.75 15.19
CA ALA A 167 3.98 10.01 14.22
C ALA A 167 4.51 10.24 12.79
N PHE A 168 4.23 9.26 11.93
CA PHE A 168 4.50 9.27 10.49
C PHE A 168 3.17 8.94 9.82
N ASP A 169 2.65 9.88 9.05
CA ASP A 169 1.40 9.76 8.27
C ASP A 169 1.71 9.78 6.78
#